data_AF-A0A9R0YF70-F1
#
_entry.id   AF-A0A9R0YF70-F1
#
_cell.length_a   1.000
_cell.length_b   1.000
_cell.length_c   1.000
_cell.angle_alpha   90.00
_cell.angle_beta   90.00
_cell.angle_gamma   90.00
#
_symmetry.space_group_name_H-M   'P 1'
#
loop_
_entity.id
_entity.type
_entity.pdbx_description
1 polymer ?
#
loop_
_entity_poly.entity_id
_entity_poly.type
_entity_poly.pdbx_seq_one_letter_code
_entity_poly.pdbx_strand_id
1 'polypeptide(L)'
;MIEMVSQGLATMEVTLKHSGSLFMYAGNRGGAYAKNSFGNIYTAVGVFVLGRLFREAWGREAPKMQAEFNDCLEKNRISISMELVTAVLGDHGQRPKDDYAVITAVTELGHGKPQFYSTPKLIEFCRKWRLPTNHVWLFSTRKSATSFFAAYDALCEEGTATSVCKVLGEIADISVRGSKDHVIVQGEILEGLVARIVSRESSVQMEVLRNFQQPSLDGGDSDLGLSLREIYAANRSDEKQQIKALLENAGSSLCSDHCDWFGNSGLDAQSRNADRSVVTHFLQAHPMDYATKKLQEMIRLMKKRNLPAAFKCYWNYQKIDSLSNDNLYYKMVIHVHKDSAFRRYQQEMR
;
A
#
# COMPACT_ATOMS: atom_id res chain seq x y z
N MET A 1 -25.12 4.83 4.21
CA MET A 1 -24.44 3.85 5.09
C MET A 1 -25.37 3.32 6.17
N ILE A 2 -25.93 4.18 7.03
CA ILE A 2 -26.88 3.78 8.11
C ILE A 2 -27.98 2.86 7.60
N GLU A 3 -28.65 3.22 6.50
CA GLU A 3 -29.77 2.41 5.98
C GLU A 3 -29.36 1.00 5.55
N MET A 4 -28.20 0.85 4.92
CA MET A 4 -27.65 -0.46 4.55
C MET A 4 -27.34 -1.29 5.80
N VAL A 5 -26.84 -0.66 6.86
CA VAL A 5 -26.56 -1.32 8.14
C VAL A 5 -27.86 -1.65 8.89
N SER A 6 -28.90 -0.81 8.83
CA SER A 6 -30.17 -1.07 9.52
C SER A 6 -31.00 -2.16 8.89
N GLN A 7 -30.95 -2.28 7.56
CA GLN A 7 -31.48 -3.45 6.83
C GLN A 7 -30.52 -4.65 6.96
N GLY A 8 -29.36 -4.41 7.57
CA GLY A 8 -28.24 -5.31 7.76
C GLY A 8 -27.53 -5.71 6.47
N LEU A 9 -27.90 -5.23 5.29
CA LEU A 9 -27.23 -5.59 4.03
C LEU A 9 -25.70 -5.47 4.06
N ALA A 10 -25.13 -4.69 4.98
CA ALA A 10 -23.70 -4.58 5.17
C ALA A 10 -23.30 -4.17 6.60
N THR A 11 -22.00 -4.15 6.88
CA THR A 11 -21.39 -3.52 8.06
C THR A 11 -20.66 -2.25 7.64
N MET A 12 -20.70 -1.21 8.47
CA MET A 12 -19.85 -0.04 8.28
C MET A 12 -18.53 -0.25 9.02
N GLU A 13 -17.42 -0.10 8.30
CA GLU A 13 -16.08 -0.17 8.83
C GLU A 13 -15.44 1.21 8.81
N VAL A 14 -14.75 1.56 9.89
CA VAL A 14 -14.01 2.82 10.02
C VAL A 14 -12.57 2.51 10.44
N THR A 15 -11.62 3.19 9.81
CA THR A 15 -10.19 3.14 10.17
C THR A 15 -9.60 4.54 10.26
N LEU A 16 -8.45 4.68 10.91
CA LEU A 16 -7.72 5.94 10.93
C LEU A 16 -7.16 6.27 9.55
N LYS A 17 -7.27 7.53 9.12
CA LYS A 17 -6.52 8.02 7.97
C LYS A 17 -5.14 8.46 8.46
N HIS A 18 -4.16 7.58 8.29
CA HIS A 18 -2.76 7.93 8.51
C HIS A 18 -2.31 8.95 7.47
N SER A 19 -1.37 9.82 7.87
CA SER A 19 -0.94 10.96 7.09
C SER A 19 0.43 10.73 6.49
N GLY A 20 0.47 10.16 5.30
CA GLY A 20 1.71 9.75 4.67
C GLY A 20 1.66 9.75 3.16
N SER A 21 2.55 8.95 2.58
CA SER A 21 2.64 8.72 1.16
C SER A 21 2.23 7.28 0.83
N LEU A 22 1.41 7.10 -0.22
CA LEU A 22 1.08 5.78 -0.73
C LEU A 22 2.34 5.08 -1.26
N PHE A 23 2.67 3.94 -0.68
CA PHE A 23 3.70 3.03 -1.16
C PHE A 23 3.09 1.65 -1.44
N MET A 24 3.53 1.01 -2.51
CA MET A 24 3.09 -0.32 -2.91
C MET A 24 4.29 -1.22 -3.19
N TYR A 25 4.18 -2.49 -2.84
CA TYR A 25 5.24 -3.47 -3.01
C TYR A 25 4.68 -4.80 -3.51
N ALA A 26 5.30 -5.36 -4.55
CA ALA A 26 4.82 -6.57 -5.22
C ALA A 26 5.86 -7.71 -5.27
N GLY A 27 6.82 -7.69 -4.33
CA GLY A 27 7.94 -8.64 -4.28
C GLY A 27 9.21 -8.10 -4.92
N ASN A 28 10.29 -8.89 -4.87
CA ASN A 28 11.62 -8.46 -5.29
C ASN A 28 11.67 -8.06 -6.78
N ARG A 29 11.12 -8.92 -7.64
CA ARG A 29 10.98 -8.71 -9.10
C ARG A 29 9.70 -7.97 -9.47
N GLY A 30 8.70 -8.01 -8.59
CA GLY A 30 7.47 -7.24 -8.78
C GLY A 30 7.71 -5.74 -8.60
N GLY A 31 8.62 -5.35 -7.72
CA GLY A 31 9.12 -4.00 -7.57
C GLY A 31 8.33 -3.15 -6.56
N ALA A 32 8.81 -1.92 -6.41
CA ALA A 32 8.31 -0.92 -5.49
C ALA A 32 7.72 0.28 -6.24
N TYR A 33 6.57 0.76 -5.79
CA TYR A 33 5.80 1.80 -6.48
C TYR A 33 5.30 2.85 -5.50
N ALA A 34 5.31 4.10 -5.94
CA ALA A 34 4.62 5.20 -5.29
C ALA A 34 3.39 5.58 -6.14
N LYS A 35 2.60 6.55 -5.67
CA LYS A 35 1.48 7.06 -6.45
C LYS A 35 1.96 7.53 -7.84
N ASN A 36 1.51 6.83 -8.89
CA ASN A 36 1.82 7.13 -10.29
C ASN A 36 3.33 7.20 -10.63
N SER A 37 4.20 6.50 -9.90
CA SER A 37 5.65 6.52 -10.17
C SER A 37 6.38 5.33 -9.53
N PHE A 38 7.63 5.12 -9.94
CA PHE A 38 8.56 4.15 -9.35
C PHE A 38 10.00 4.61 -9.55
N GLY A 39 10.95 4.00 -8.84
CA GLY A 39 12.38 4.27 -9.01
C GLY A 39 12.80 5.68 -8.60
N ASN A 40 12.19 6.22 -7.53
CA ASN A 40 12.45 7.54 -6.99
C ASN A 40 12.66 7.48 -5.45
N ILE A 41 12.84 8.64 -4.82
CA ILE A 41 13.07 8.72 -3.37
C ILE A 41 11.91 8.13 -2.55
N TYR A 42 10.65 8.33 -2.96
CA TYR A 42 9.48 7.77 -2.26
C TYR A 42 9.52 6.25 -2.23
N THR A 43 9.87 5.62 -3.35
CA THR A 43 9.99 4.15 -3.40
C THR A 43 11.21 3.63 -2.65
N ALA A 44 12.32 4.37 -2.65
CA ALA A 44 13.51 3.99 -1.88
C ALA A 44 13.24 4.03 -0.36
N VAL A 45 12.58 5.09 0.11
CA VAL A 45 12.17 5.21 1.51
C VAL A 45 11.19 4.11 1.90
N GLY A 46 10.21 3.80 1.04
CA GLY A 46 9.28 2.71 1.31
C GLY A 46 9.93 1.33 1.40
N VAL A 47 10.91 1.04 0.52
CA VAL A 47 11.71 -0.20 0.59
C VAL A 47 12.52 -0.25 1.88
N PHE A 48 13.17 0.85 2.26
CA PHE A 48 13.92 0.94 3.52
C PHE A 48 13.02 0.70 4.75
N VAL A 49 11.87 1.38 4.82
CA VAL A 49 10.94 1.25 5.95
C VAL A 49 10.36 -0.17 6.01
N LEU A 50 9.99 -0.77 4.88
CA LEU A 50 9.55 -2.17 4.85
C LEU A 50 10.65 -3.10 5.36
N GLY A 51 11.89 -2.90 4.93
CA GLY A 51 13.05 -3.66 5.40
C GLY A 51 13.26 -3.51 6.92
N ARG A 52 13.09 -2.30 7.44
CA ARG A 52 13.17 -2.02 8.88
C ARG A 52 12.04 -2.69 9.67
N LEU A 53 10.80 -2.67 9.17
CA LEU A 53 9.66 -3.36 9.79
C LEU A 53 9.92 -4.87 9.94
N PHE A 54 10.52 -5.51 8.94
CA PHE A 54 10.93 -6.91 9.04
C PHE A 54 12.02 -7.12 10.10
N ARG A 55 12.99 -6.21 10.21
CA ARG A 55 14.04 -6.27 11.26
C ARG A 55 13.45 -6.09 12.65
N GLU A 56 12.53 -5.14 12.84
CA GLU A 56 11.78 -4.96 14.10
C GLU A 56 11.00 -6.24 14.48
N ALA A 57 10.34 -6.86 13.50
CA ALA A 57 9.47 -7.99 13.73
C ALA A 57 10.20 -9.33 13.93
N TRP A 58 11.28 -9.55 13.20
CA TRP A 58 11.94 -10.86 13.07
C TRP A 58 13.42 -10.86 13.49
N GLY A 59 13.99 -9.71 13.83
CA GLY A 59 15.38 -9.57 14.26
C GLY A 59 16.35 -10.16 13.23
N ARG A 60 17.18 -11.13 13.66
CA ARG A 60 18.17 -11.80 12.82
C ARG A 60 17.58 -12.64 11.69
N GLU A 61 16.34 -13.10 11.83
CA GLU A 61 15.64 -13.90 10.80
C GLU A 61 15.04 -13.02 9.69
N ALA A 62 15.09 -11.68 9.82
CA ALA A 62 14.49 -10.76 8.86
C ALA A 62 14.90 -11.01 7.41
N PRO A 63 16.18 -11.25 7.04
CA PRO A 63 16.54 -11.50 5.64
C PRO A 63 15.86 -12.72 5.04
N LYS A 64 15.74 -13.81 5.83
CA LYS A 64 15.06 -15.04 5.44
C LYS A 64 13.57 -14.80 5.27
N MET A 65 12.94 -14.13 6.23
CA MET A 65 11.51 -13.83 6.19
C MET A 65 11.15 -12.88 5.05
N GLN A 66 12.02 -11.92 4.71
CA GLN A 66 11.85 -11.06 3.53
C GLN A 66 11.91 -11.87 2.23
N ALA A 67 12.81 -12.85 2.12
CA ALA A 67 12.89 -13.72 0.94
C ALA A 67 11.62 -14.57 0.79
N GLU A 68 11.17 -15.23 1.87
CA GLU A 68 9.91 -15.99 1.88
C GLU A 68 8.69 -15.10 1.58
N PHE A 69 8.71 -13.86 2.07
CA PHE A 69 7.68 -12.87 1.78
C PHE A 69 7.61 -12.53 0.29
N ASN A 70 8.76 -12.27 -0.34
CA ASN A 70 8.85 -12.00 -1.77
C ASN A 70 8.34 -13.18 -2.61
N ASP A 71 8.74 -14.41 -2.27
CA ASP A 71 8.27 -15.60 -2.95
C ASP A 71 6.75 -15.74 -2.83
N CYS A 72 6.19 -15.43 -1.66
CA CYS A 72 4.75 -15.41 -1.45
C CYS A 72 4.07 -14.35 -2.32
N LEU A 73 4.59 -13.12 -2.37
CA LEU A 73 4.01 -12.05 -3.19
C LEU A 73 4.05 -12.40 -4.68
N GLU A 74 5.19 -12.84 -5.19
CA GLU A 74 5.39 -13.11 -6.61
C GLU A 74 4.60 -14.32 -7.09
N LYS A 75 4.66 -15.44 -6.35
CA LYS A 75 3.96 -16.68 -6.72
C LYS A 75 2.45 -16.49 -6.77
N ASN A 76 1.90 -15.68 -5.86
CA ASN A 76 0.46 -15.43 -5.78
C ASN A 76 0.03 -14.14 -6.51
N ARG A 77 0.98 -13.42 -7.13
CA ARG A 77 0.76 -12.13 -7.80
C ARG A 77 0.04 -11.12 -6.90
N ILE A 78 0.57 -10.98 -5.69
CA ILE A 78 0.06 -10.07 -4.66
C ILE A 78 0.85 -8.76 -4.71
N SER A 79 0.13 -7.65 -4.56
CA SER A 79 0.69 -6.34 -4.25
C SER A 79 0.12 -5.86 -2.92
N ILE A 80 1.00 -5.45 -2.00
CA ILE A 80 0.59 -4.79 -0.77
C ILE A 80 0.64 -3.27 -0.96
N SER A 81 -0.35 -2.58 -0.41
CA SER A 81 -0.39 -1.13 -0.33
C SER A 81 -0.28 -0.71 1.12
N MET A 82 0.54 0.30 1.37
CA MET A 82 0.75 0.84 2.70
C MET A 82 0.78 2.37 2.67
N GLU A 83 0.36 2.95 3.78
CA GLU A 83 0.59 4.36 4.06
C GLU A 83 1.96 4.49 4.73
N LEU A 84 2.89 5.14 4.05
CA LEU A 84 4.25 5.39 4.54
C LEU A 84 4.28 6.72 5.28
N VAL A 85 4.42 6.67 6.60
CA VAL A 85 4.38 7.83 7.48
C VAL A 85 5.79 8.13 7.97
N THR A 86 6.35 9.24 7.49
CA THR A 86 7.71 9.64 7.79
C THR A 86 7.87 11.15 7.69
N ALA A 87 8.81 11.71 8.45
CA ALA A 87 9.13 13.13 8.43
C ALA A 87 10.08 13.55 7.30
N VAL A 88 10.59 12.61 6.48
CA VAL A 88 11.56 12.91 5.40
C VAL A 88 10.94 13.10 4.02
N LEU A 89 9.67 12.71 3.84
CA LEU A 89 8.94 12.87 2.57
C LEU A 89 7.95 14.04 2.58
N GLY A 90 8.01 14.88 3.62
CA GLY A 90 7.09 15.98 3.86
C GLY A 90 6.15 15.69 5.03
N ASP A 91 5.69 16.76 5.67
CA ASP A 91 4.74 16.68 6.79
C ASP A 91 3.32 16.84 6.22
N HIS A 92 2.57 15.74 6.13
CA HIS A 92 1.19 15.71 5.59
C HIS A 92 0.11 16.00 6.65
N GLY A 93 0.54 16.27 7.89
CA GLY A 93 -0.27 16.52 9.07
C GLY A 93 0.66 16.80 10.24
N GLN A 94 0.45 16.16 11.39
CA GLN A 94 1.46 16.18 12.44
C GLN A 94 2.72 15.47 11.99
N ARG A 95 3.86 16.14 12.17
CA ARG A 95 5.18 15.55 11.98
C ARG A 95 5.30 14.29 12.84
N PRO A 96 5.51 13.10 12.24
CA PRO A 96 5.48 11.87 13.00
C PRO A 96 6.67 11.76 13.95
N LYS A 97 6.48 11.07 15.08
CA LYS A 97 7.51 10.85 16.09
C LYS A 97 8.47 9.73 15.67
N ASP A 98 7.96 8.76 14.93
CA ASP A 98 8.71 7.63 14.38
C ASP A 98 8.42 7.45 12.87
N ASP A 99 9.27 6.71 12.17
CA ASP A 99 9.10 6.40 10.75
C ASP A 99 8.52 4.98 10.61
N TYR A 100 7.31 4.88 10.06
CA TYR A 100 6.58 3.61 10.01
C TYR A 100 5.71 3.50 8.76
N ALA A 101 5.12 2.33 8.56
CA ALA A 101 4.10 2.12 7.56
C ALA A 101 2.94 1.30 8.12
N VAL A 102 1.76 1.49 7.55
CA VAL A 102 0.55 0.73 7.89
C VAL A 102 -0.01 0.11 6.63
N ILE A 103 -0.24 -1.20 6.64
CA ILE A 103 -0.85 -1.89 5.50
C ILE A 103 -2.32 -1.48 5.39
N THR A 104 -2.70 -0.91 4.25
CA THR A 104 -4.06 -0.39 3.99
C THR A 104 -4.83 -1.27 3.01
N ALA A 105 -4.13 -2.00 2.14
CA ALA A 105 -4.74 -2.95 1.23
C ALA A 105 -3.78 -4.08 0.84
N VAL A 106 -4.35 -5.25 0.53
CA VAL A 106 -3.65 -6.35 -0.13
C VAL A 106 -4.46 -6.70 -1.37
N THR A 107 -3.82 -6.62 -2.53
CA THR A 107 -4.44 -6.90 -3.83
C THR A 107 -3.84 -8.18 -4.38
N GLU A 108 -4.68 -9.15 -4.73
CA GLU A 108 -4.27 -10.38 -5.39
C GLU A 108 -4.78 -10.37 -6.83
N LEU A 109 -3.86 -10.36 -7.80
CA LEU A 109 -4.19 -10.43 -9.22
C LEU A 109 -4.36 -11.88 -9.69
N GLY A 110 -3.68 -12.83 -9.02
CA GLY A 110 -3.84 -14.28 -9.15
C GLY A 110 -3.98 -14.82 -10.59
N HIS A 111 -4.71 -15.93 -10.71
CA HIS A 111 -5.13 -16.53 -11.98
C HIS A 111 -6.61 -16.23 -12.32
N GLY A 112 -7.33 -15.58 -11.40
CA GLY A 112 -8.76 -15.29 -11.50
C GLY A 112 -9.07 -13.80 -11.63
N LYS A 113 -10.26 -13.41 -11.16
CA LYS A 113 -10.65 -12.01 -11.05
C LYS A 113 -9.78 -11.31 -10.00
N PRO A 114 -9.19 -10.13 -10.30
CA PRO A 114 -8.48 -9.32 -9.30
C PRO A 114 -9.35 -9.06 -8.07
N GLN A 115 -8.78 -9.23 -6.88
CA GLN A 115 -9.49 -9.06 -5.62
C GLN A 115 -8.66 -8.27 -4.62
N PHE A 116 -9.36 -7.43 -3.85
CA PHE A 116 -8.83 -6.89 -2.61
C PHE A 116 -9.18 -7.84 -1.47
N TYR A 117 -8.24 -8.04 -0.55
CA TYR A 117 -8.52 -8.82 0.65
C TYR A 117 -9.58 -8.10 1.48
N SER A 118 -10.52 -8.87 2.02
CA SER A 118 -11.38 -8.38 3.10
C SER A 118 -10.50 -8.00 4.29
N THR A 119 -10.99 -7.08 5.14
CA THR A 119 -10.24 -6.65 6.33
C THR A 119 -9.76 -7.80 7.21
N PRO A 120 -10.57 -8.84 7.49
CA PRO A 120 -10.09 -10.03 8.20
C PRO A 120 -8.90 -10.70 7.51
N LYS A 121 -8.98 -10.96 6.20
CA LYS A 121 -7.92 -11.61 5.43
C LYS A 121 -6.66 -10.74 5.36
N LEU A 122 -6.82 -9.40 5.30
CA LEU A 122 -5.71 -8.45 5.40
C LEU A 122 -5.03 -8.53 6.76
N ILE A 123 -5.78 -8.55 7.85
CA ILE A 123 -5.23 -8.64 9.21
C ILE A 123 -4.53 -9.98 9.43
N GLU A 124 -5.12 -11.08 8.96
CA GLU A 124 -4.50 -12.41 9.00
C GLU A 124 -3.18 -12.43 8.21
N PHE A 125 -3.18 -11.88 6.99
CA PHE A 125 -1.98 -11.72 6.18
C PHE A 125 -0.90 -10.91 6.91
N CYS A 126 -1.28 -9.76 7.48
CA CYS A 126 -0.34 -8.91 8.21
C CYS A 126 0.21 -9.61 9.47
N ARG A 127 -0.63 -10.33 10.22
CA ARG A 127 -0.19 -11.10 11.40
C ARG A 127 0.79 -12.20 11.03
N LYS A 128 0.54 -12.93 9.93
CA LYS A 128 1.45 -13.96 9.41
C LYS A 128 2.86 -13.38 9.15
N TRP A 129 2.92 -12.19 8.58
CA TRP A 129 4.18 -11.52 8.23
C TRP A 129 4.68 -10.52 9.29
N ARG A 130 3.94 -10.38 10.40
CA ARG A 130 4.17 -9.39 11.47
C ARG A 130 4.27 -7.95 10.96
N LEU A 131 3.45 -7.61 9.96
CA LEU A 131 3.36 -6.26 9.38
C LEU A 131 2.32 -5.41 10.13
N PRO A 132 2.48 -4.08 10.21
CA PRO A 132 1.56 -3.25 10.97
C PRO A 132 0.18 -3.11 10.31
N THR A 133 -0.88 -3.31 11.11
CA THR A 133 -2.27 -3.06 10.73
C THR A 133 -2.78 -1.76 11.32
N ASN A 134 -3.81 -1.20 10.69
CA ASN A 134 -4.55 -0.05 11.19
C ASN A 134 -5.49 -0.45 12.34
N HIS A 135 -5.96 0.53 13.12
CA HIS A 135 -7.09 0.34 14.03
C HIS A 135 -8.38 0.25 13.20
N VAL A 136 -9.19 -0.76 13.48
CA VAL A 136 -10.47 -1.00 12.81
C VAL A 136 -11.63 -0.97 13.81
N TRP A 137 -12.66 -0.20 13.50
CA TRP A 137 -13.95 -0.21 14.21
C TRP A 137 -15.06 -0.66 13.27
N LEU A 138 -15.92 -1.57 13.73
CA LEU A 138 -17.08 -2.04 12.99
C LEU A 138 -18.38 -1.62 13.68
N PHE A 139 -19.31 -1.17 12.85
CA PHE A 139 -20.65 -0.72 13.22
C PHE A 139 -21.67 -1.52 12.39
N SER A 140 -22.25 -2.53 13.01
CA SER A 140 -23.14 -3.52 12.41
C SER A 140 -24.61 -3.30 12.75
N THR A 141 -24.93 -2.33 13.62
CA THR A 141 -26.32 -1.98 13.99
C THR A 141 -26.68 -0.54 13.59
N ARG A 142 -27.98 -0.26 13.43
CA ARG A 142 -28.47 1.11 13.22
C ARG A 142 -27.99 2.04 14.33
N LYS A 143 -28.05 1.58 15.58
CA LYS A 143 -27.67 2.35 16.76
C LYS A 143 -26.19 2.73 16.73
N SER A 144 -25.30 1.76 16.53
CA SER A 144 -23.85 2.00 16.52
C SER A 144 -23.44 2.86 15.32
N ALA A 145 -24.00 2.61 14.14
CA ALA A 145 -23.74 3.44 12.95
C ALA A 145 -24.24 4.88 13.11
N THR A 146 -25.42 5.12 13.68
CA THR A 146 -25.91 6.48 13.99
C THR A 146 -25.03 7.15 15.04
N SER A 147 -24.60 6.41 16.07
CA SER A 147 -23.71 6.93 17.11
C SER A 147 -22.36 7.35 16.53
N PHE A 148 -21.84 6.62 15.55
CA PHE A 148 -20.63 7.02 14.82
C PHE A 148 -20.77 8.38 14.15
N PHE A 149 -21.85 8.61 13.38
CA PHE A 149 -22.03 9.90 12.71
C PHE A 149 -22.23 11.04 13.71
N ALA A 150 -22.98 10.82 14.80
CA ALA A 150 -23.11 11.82 15.86
C ALA A 150 -21.77 12.14 16.55
N ALA A 151 -20.95 11.12 16.82
CA ALA A 151 -19.61 11.31 17.37
C ALA A 151 -18.67 12.00 16.38
N TYR A 152 -18.75 11.67 15.09
CA TYR A 152 -17.98 12.33 14.04
C TYR A 152 -18.33 13.82 13.98
N ASP A 153 -19.62 14.17 13.93
CA ASP A 153 -20.06 15.58 13.88
C ASP A 153 -19.61 16.37 15.12
N ALA A 154 -19.55 15.72 16.29
CA ALA A 154 -19.08 16.34 17.53
C ALA A 154 -17.55 16.48 17.63
N LEU A 155 -16.78 15.70 16.87
CA LEU A 155 -15.31 15.59 17.02
C LEU A 155 -14.52 15.97 15.77
N CYS A 156 -15.15 16.20 14.61
CA CYS A 156 -14.46 16.31 13.33
C CYS A 156 -13.48 17.49 13.23
N GLU A 157 -13.69 18.57 13.99
CA GLU A 157 -12.82 19.75 13.98
C GLU A 157 -11.88 19.83 15.20
N GLU A 158 -12.31 19.36 16.37
CA GLU A 158 -11.59 19.55 17.64
C GLU A 158 -11.06 18.24 18.24
N GLY A 159 -11.48 17.09 17.70
CA GLY A 159 -11.14 15.78 18.20
C GLY A 159 -9.65 15.45 18.03
N THR A 160 -9.01 15.09 19.14
CA THR A 160 -7.67 14.50 19.15
C THR A 160 -7.71 13.00 18.86
N ALA A 161 -6.57 12.42 18.47
CA ALA A 161 -6.43 10.97 18.29
C ALA A 161 -6.84 10.22 19.55
N THR A 162 -6.44 10.68 20.74
CA THR A 162 -6.85 10.09 22.01
C THR A 162 -8.37 10.12 22.20
N SER A 163 -9.01 11.30 22.04
CA SER A 163 -10.46 11.43 22.26
C SER A 163 -11.27 10.66 21.22
N VAL A 164 -10.88 10.72 19.94
CA VAL A 164 -11.56 10.03 18.84
C VAL A 164 -11.44 8.52 19.01
N CYS A 165 -10.25 7.98 19.22
CA CYS A 165 -10.05 6.54 19.40
C CYS A 165 -10.80 6.00 20.61
N LYS A 166 -10.85 6.76 21.72
CA LYS A 166 -11.63 6.40 22.90
C LYS A 166 -13.12 6.31 22.58
N VAL A 167 -13.72 7.39 22.05
CA VAL A 167 -15.15 7.44 21.75
C VAL A 167 -15.52 6.34 20.75
N LEU A 168 -14.78 6.20 19.64
CA LEU A 168 -15.03 5.14 18.67
C LEU A 168 -14.90 3.74 19.27
N GLY A 169 -13.95 3.54 20.18
CA GLY A 169 -13.80 2.28 20.92
C GLY A 169 -15.00 1.94 21.80
N GLU A 170 -15.68 2.94 22.35
CA GLU A 170 -16.86 2.76 23.22
C GLU A 170 -18.15 2.50 22.42
N ILE A 171 -18.30 3.11 21.23
CA ILE A 171 -19.53 3.02 20.44
C ILE A 171 -19.53 1.93 19.36
N ALA A 172 -18.35 1.39 18.99
CA ALA A 172 -18.24 0.34 17.98
C ALA A 172 -18.71 -1.02 18.53
N ASP A 173 -19.32 -1.82 17.68
CA ASP A 173 -19.74 -3.18 18.04
C ASP A 173 -18.51 -4.12 18.13
N ILE A 174 -17.53 -3.91 17.25
CA ILE A 174 -16.23 -4.60 17.29
C ILE A 174 -15.12 -3.57 17.11
N SER A 175 -14.08 -3.68 17.94
CA SER A 175 -12.85 -2.89 17.80
C SER A 175 -11.63 -3.81 17.79
N VAL A 176 -10.82 -3.68 16.74
CA VAL A 176 -9.54 -4.39 16.61
C VAL A 176 -8.43 -3.35 16.55
N ARG A 177 -7.55 -3.39 17.56
CA ARG A 177 -6.45 -2.43 17.69
C ARG A 177 -5.43 -2.61 16.57
N GLY A 178 -4.88 -1.48 16.12
CA GLY A 178 -3.73 -1.46 15.22
C GLY A 178 -2.48 -2.04 15.88
N SER A 179 -1.46 -2.34 15.08
CA SER A 179 -0.19 -2.89 15.59
C SER A 179 0.73 -1.82 16.16
N LYS A 180 0.60 -0.58 15.69
CA LYS A 180 1.25 0.60 16.27
C LYS A 180 0.17 1.59 16.71
N ASP A 181 0.32 2.13 17.90
CA ASP A 181 -0.60 3.14 18.43
C ASP A 181 -0.32 4.49 17.78
N HIS A 182 -1.33 5.10 17.16
CA HIS A 182 -1.19 6.36 16.44
C HIS A 182 -0.63 7.50 17.32
N VAL A 183 -1.07 7.61 18.58
CA VAL A 183 -0.62 8.66 19.51
C VAL A 183 0.86 8.52 19.81
N ILE A 184 1.32 7.27 19.92
CA ILE A 184 2.72 6.95 20.18
C ILE A 184 3.60 7.26 18.96
N VAL A 185 3.21 6.82 17.75
CA VAL A 185 4.09 6.94 16.57
C VAL A 185 3.93 8.24 15.79
N GLN A 186 2.76 8.88 15.84
CA GLN A 186 2.46 10.08 15.06
C GLN A 186 1.99 11.25 15.94
N GLY A 187 1.23 10.99 17.00
CA GLY A 187 0.74 12.01 17.94
C GLY A 187 -0.78 12.19 17.91
N GLU A 188 -1.23 13.35 18.35
CA GLU A 188 -2.64 13.66 18.61
C GLU A 188 -3.42 14.17 17.40
N ILE A 189 -2.76 14.68 16.36
CA ILE A 189 -3.47 15.20 15.19
C ILE A 189 -3.81 14.04 14.24
N LEU A 190 -5.11 13.83 14.02
CA LEU A 190 -5.64 12.94 13.00
C LEU A 190 -5.87 13.72 11.70
N GLU A 191 -5.45 13.17 10.57
CA GLU A 191 -5.83 13.74 9.27
C GLU A 191 -7.30 13.43 8.92
N GLY A 192 -7.84 12.36 9.49
CA GLY A 192 -9.25 12.01 9.36
C GLY A 192 -9.51 10.53 9.58
N LEU A 193 -10.68 10.10 9.10
CA LEU A 193 -11.14 8.72 9.17
C LEU A 193 -11.50 8.22 7.76
N VAL A 194 -11.33 6.92 7.52
CA VAL A 194 -11.81 6.26 6.30
C VAL A 194 -12.98 5.37 6.68
N ALA A 195 -14.19 5.77 6.26
CA ALA A 195 -15.39 4.97 6.43
C ALA A 195 -15.75 4.23 5.12
N ARG A 196 -16.00 2.92 5.21
CA ARG A 196 -16.41 2.09 4.06
C ARG A 196 -17.47 1.07 4.45
N ILE A 197 -18.13 0.53 3.43
CA ILE A 197 -19.13 -0.53 3.58
C ILE A 197 -18.47 -1.87 3.24
N VAL A 198 -18.55 -2.81 4.18
CA VAL A 198 -18.00 -4.16 4.05
C VAL A 198 -19.10 -5.21 4.22
N SER A 199 -18.83 -6.43 3.78
CA SER A 199 -19.81 -7.52 3.89
C SER A 199 -20.09 -7.87 5.36
N ARG A 200 -21.28 -8.42 5.66
CA ARG A 200 -21.62 -8.83 7.03
C ARG A 200 -20.65 -9.88 7.58
N GLU A 201 -20.17 -10.78 6.71
CA GLU A 201 -19.25 -11.86 7.09
C GLU A 201 -17.94 -11.31 7.66
N SER A 202 -17.56 -10.08 7.30
CA SER A 202 -16.38 -9.42 7.87
C SER A 202 -16.51 -9.25 9.38
N SER A 203 -17.69 -8.94 9.91
CA SER A 203 -17.92 -8.80 11.36
C SER A 203 -17.70 -10.12 12.09
N VAL A 204 -18.24 -11.22 11.56
CA VAL A 204 -18.10 -12.56 12.14
C VAL A 204 -16.63 -12.99 12.19
N GLN A 205 -15.90 -12.77 11.09
CA GLN A 205 -14.47 -13.12 11.03
C GLN A 205 -13.61 -12.20 11.91
N MET A 206 -13.97 -10.92 12.04
CA MET A 206 -13.26 -9.99 12.92
C MET A 206 -13.41 -10.33 14.40
N GLU A 207 -14.54 -10.88 14.82
CA GLU A 207 -14.76 -11.33 16.19
C GLU A 207 -13.78 -12.45 16.58
N VAL A 208 -13.52 -13.38 15.66
CA VAL A 208 -12.49 -14.41 15.80
C VAL A 208 -11.11 -13.75 15.94
N LEU A 209 -10.77 -12.81 15.05
CA LEU A 209 -9.46 -12.15 15.05
C LEU A 209 -9.20 -11.26 16.28
N ARG A 210 -10.24 -10.68 16.90
CA ARG A 210 -10.12 -9.89 18.13
C ARG A 210 -9.48 -10.69 19.27
N ASN A 211 -9.74 -12.00 19.33
CA ASN A 211 -9.28 -12.86 20.41
C ASN A 211 -7.83 -13.35 20.24
N PHE A 212 -7.23 -13.18 19.06
CA PHE A 212 -5.83 -13.55 18.83
C PHE A 212 -4.90 -12.38 19.18
N GLN A 213 -3.94 -12.64 20.06
CA GLN A 213 -2.90 -11.68 20.41
C GLN A 213 -2.01 -11.37 19.19
N GLN A 214 -1.52 -10.14 19.13
CA GLN A 214 -0.49 -9.78 18.15
C GLN A 214 0.80 -10.56 18.46
N PRO A 215 1.50 -11.08 17.43
CA PRO A 215 2.79 -11.73 17.64
C PRO A 215 3.79 -10.80 18.34
N SER A 216 4.66 -11.36 19.19
CA SER A 216 5.78 -10.62 19.76
C SER A 216 6.70 -10.08 18.67
N LEU A 217 7.32 -8.92 18.95
CA LEU A 217 8.39 -8.38 18.12
C LEU A 217 9.72 -8.90 18.65
N ASP A 218 10.40 -9.74 17.88
CA ASP A 218 11.64 -10.40 18.33
C ASP A 218 12.87 -9.47 18.17
N GLY A 219 12.73 -8.34 17.46
CA GLY A 219 13.81 -7.39 17.17
C GLY A 219 13.94 -6.22 18.16
N GLY A 220 13.14 -6.15 19.23
CA GLY A 220 13.12 -5.02 20.16
C GLY A 220 14.46 -4.70 20.85
N ASP A 221 15.32 -5.71 21.03
CA ASP A 221 16.67 -5.59 21.64
C ASP A 221 17.82 -5.60 20.62
N SER A 222 17.51 -5.61 19.32
CA SER A 222 18.53 -5.70 18.26
C SER A 222 18.93 -4.33 17.70
N ASP A 223 20.20 -4.17 17.35
CA ASP A 223 20.68 -2.98 16.63
C ASP A 223 19.98 -2.89 15.26
N LEU A 224 19.02 -1.99 15.14
CA LEU A 224 18.27 -1.72 13.90
C LEU A 224 19.09 -0.88 12.90
N GLY A 225 20.36 -0.60 13.21
CA GLY A 225 21.22 0.27 12.43
C GLY A 225 20.68 1.69 12.36
N LEU A 226 21.23 2.45 11.41
CA LEU A 226 20.86 3.85 11.19
C LEU A 226 19.36 3.99 10.93
N SER A 227 18.76 5.00 11.56
CA SER A 227 17.39 5.42 11.29
C SER A 227 17.27 6.07 9.92
N LEU A 228 16.04 6.12 9.40
CA LEU A 228 15.73 6.81 8.14
C LEU A 228 16.22 8.26 8.17
N ARG A 229 16.00 8.96 9.29
CA ARG A 229 16.37 10.37 9.47
C ARG A 229 17.89 10.58 9.47
N GLU A 230 18.64 9.67 10.08
CA GLU A 230 20.11 9.74 10.09
C GLU A 230 20.68 9.53 8.69
N ILE A 231 20.21 8.52 7.95
CA ILE A 231 20.63 8.27 6.57
C ILE A 231 20.29 9.46 5.68
N TYR A 232 19.07 9.97 5.81
CA TYR A 232 18.62 11.13 5.03
C TYR A 232 19.43 12.39 5.37
N ALA A 233 19.74 12.60 6.64
CA ALA A 233 20.54 13.73 7.12
C ALA A 233 21.99 13.69 6.62
N ALA A 234 22.61 12.52 6.62
CA ALA A 234 23.99 12.34 6.17
C ALA A 234 24.18 12.60 4.67
N ASN A 235 23.11 12.47 3.87
CA ASN A 235 23.15 12.54 2.40
C ASN A 235 22.36 13.74 1.82
N ARG A 236 22.05 14.77 2.62
CA ARG A 236 21.16 15.90 2.24
C ARG A 236 21.52 16.64 0.94
N SER A 237 22.78 16.61 0.53
CA SER A 237 23.26 17.34 -0.65
C SER A 237 23.03 16.62 -1.98
N ASP A 238 22.69 15.32 -1.98
CA ASP A 238 22.56 14.53 -3.21
C ASP A 238 21.48 13.44 -3.06
N GLU A 239 20.33 13.64 -3.74
CA GLU A 239 19.22 12.68 -3.74
C GLU A 239 19.63 11.30 -4.27
N LYS A 240 20.56 11.21 -5.23
CA LYS A 240 21.03 9.90 -5.72
C LYS A 240 21.81 9.15 -4.66
N GLN A 241 22.63 9.85 -3.87
CA GLN A 241 23.34 9.24 -2.73
C GLN A 241 22.36 8.87 -1.60
N GLN A 242 21.33 9.70 -1.35
CA GLN A 242 20.25 9.34 -0.41
C GLN A 242 19.58 8.03 -0.82
N ILE A 243 19.14 7.93 -2.07
CA ILE A 243 18.49 6.73 -2.60
C ILE A 243 19.43 5.53 -2.46
N LYS A 244 20.70 5.68 -2.85
CA LYS A 244 21.70 4.61 -2.76
C LYS A 244 21.86 4.11 -1.32
N ALA A 245 22.10 5.02 -0.38
CA ALA A 245 22.29 4.68 1.03
C ALA A 245 21.04 4.03 1.63
N LEU A 246 19.83 4.48 1.27
CA LEU A 246 18.58 3.86 1.73
C LEU A 246 18.44 2.42 1.23
N LEU A 247 18.70 2.18 -0.05
CA LEU A 247 18.62 0.84 -0.63
C LEU A 247 19.68 -0.10 -0.04
N GLU A 248 20.91 0.36 0.13
CA GLU A 248 21.99 -0.41 0.77
C GLU A 248 21.65 -0.79 2.22
N ASN A 249 21.04 0.13 2.99
CA ASN A 249 20.63 -0.13 4.37
C ASN A 249 19.31 -0.91 4.49
N ALA A 250 18.53 -1.06 3.41
CA ALA A 250 17.34 -1.92 3.38
C ALA A 250 17.71 -3.41 3.39
N GLY A 251 18.94 -3.74 2.95
CA GLY A 251 19.44 -5.09 2.78
C GLY A 251 19.19 -5.65 1.38
N SER A 252 19.68 -6.86 1.12
CA SER A 252 19.70 -7.45 -0.24
C SER A 252 18.43 -8.20 -0.61
N SER A 253 17.47 -8.39 0.28
CA SER A 253 16.28 -9.19 0.00
C SER A 253 15.16 -8.39 -0.66
N LEU A 254 15.03 -7.08 -0.39
CA LEU A 254 13.94 -6.26 -0.91
C LEU A 254 14.43 -5.35 -2.05
N CYS A 255 13.99 -5.62 -3.28
CA CYS A 255 14.46 -4.91 -4.48
C CYS A 255 15.98 -4.99 -4.65
N SER A 256 16.51 -6.21 -4.66
CA SER A 256 17.94 -6.51 -4.81
C SER A 256 18.57 -5.92 -6.08
N ASP A 257 17.74 -5.67 -7.11
CA ASP A 257 18.12 -5.01 -8.35
C ASP A 257 17.70 -3.53 -8.31
N HIS A 258 18.69 -2.64 -8.28
CA HIS A 258 18.50 -1.19 -8.20
C HIS A 258 18.30 -0.51 -9.56
N CYS A 259 18.15 -1.25 -10.67
CA CYS A 259 17.98 -0.68 -12.01
C CYS A 259 16.77 0.24 -12.14
N ASP A 260 15.72 0.07 -11.33
CA ASP A 260 14.60 1.00 -11.28
C ASP A 260 15.03 2.41 -10.85
N TRP A 261 16.03 2.53 -9.98
CA TRP A 261 16.54 3.82 -9.49
C TRP A 261 17.72 4.36 -10.29
N PHE A 262 18.61 3.49 -10.77
CA PHE A 262 19.86 3.91 -11.40
C PHE A 262 20.00 3.57 -12.89
N GLY A 263 19.08 2.79 -13.47
CA GLY A 263 19.20 2.26 -14.84
C GLY A 263 20.16 1.07 -14.94
N ASN A 264 20.40 0.60 -16.16
CA ASN A 264 21.46 -0.38 -16.44
C ASN A 264 22.78 0.37 -16.71
N SER A 265 23.93 -0.17 -16.28
CA SER A 265 25.25 0.50 -16.21
C SER A 265 25.89 0.87 -17.56
N GLY A 266 25.11 1.07 -18.62
CA GLY A 266 25.56 1.50 -19.96
C GLY A 266 24.55 2.37 -20.73
N LEU A 267 23.38 2.68 -20.17
CA LEU A 267 22.41 3.59 -20.77
C LEU A 267 22.14 4.71 -19.75
N ASP A 268 22.48 5.94 -20.11
CA ASP A 268 22.13 7.10 -19.28
C ASP A 268 20.66 7.06 -18.88
N ALA A 269 20.36 7.50 -17.66
CA ALA A 269 19.01 7.58 -17.09
C ALA A 269 17.99 8.38 -17.95
N GLN A 270 18.43 8.99 -19.05
CA GLN A 270 17.69 9.88 -19.93
C GLN A 270 16.75 9.18 -20.94
N SER A 271 16.85 7.86 -21.17
CA SER A 271 15.89 7.15 -22.05
C SER A 271 15.16 6.00 -21.35
N ARG A 272 14.61 6.26 -20.16
CA ARG A 272 13.70 5.30 -19.50
C ARG A 272 12.41 5.08 -20.29
N ASN A 273 12.00 6.05 -21.09
CA ASN A 273 10.72 6.01 -21.80
C ASN A 273 10.77 4.96 -22.91
N ALA A 274 9.86 4.00 -22.85
CA ALA A 274 9.59 3.12 -23.98
C ALA A 274 8.70 3.86 -25.00
N ASP A 275 8.76 3.42 -26.25
CA ASP A 275 7.96 3.97 -27.35
C ASP A 275 6.46 3.92 -27.01
N ARG A 276 5.69 4.94 -27.41
CA ARG A 276 4.23 4.98 -27.34
C ARG A 276 3.59 3.80 -28.07
N SER A 277 4.27 3.24 -29.07
CA SER A 277 3.83 2.03 -29.77
C SER A 277 3.63 0.84 -28.81
N VAL A 278 4.29 0.80 -27.65
CA VAL A 278 4.12 -0.26 -26.63
C VAL A 278 2.66 -0.43 -26.20
N VAL A 279 1.92 0.67 -26.01
CA VAL A 279 0.50 0.58 -25.64
C VAL A 279 -0.32 -0.05 -26.75
N THR A 280 0.01 0.23 -28.02
CA THR A 280 -0.67 -0.37 -29.17
C THR A 280 -0.38 -1.87 -29.24
N HIS A 281 0.89 -2.27 -29.12
CA HIS A 281 1.27 -3.69 -29.06
C HIS A 281 0.61 -4.42 -27.90
N PHE A 282 0.58 -3.82 -26.71
CA PHE A 282 -0.13 -4.35 -25.54
C PHE A 282 -1.61 -4.63 -25.82
N LEU A 283 -2.29 -3.72 -26.53
CA LEU A 283 -3.70 -3.86 -26.87
C LEU A 283 -3.97 -4.83 -28.02
N GLN A 284 -2.96 -5.22 -28.79
CA GLN A 284 -3.08 -6.20 -29.86
C GLN A 284 -2.65 -7.62 -29.41
N ALA A 285 -1.81 -7.70 -28.40
CA ALA A 285 -1.32 -8.97 -27.85
C ALA A 285 -2.45 -9.82 -27.25
N HIS A 286 -2.32 -11.14 -27.37
CA HIS A 286 -3.21 -12.08 -26.72
C HIS A 286 -2.97 -12.07 -25.19
N PRO A 287 -3.99 -11.78 -24.35
CA PRO A 287 -3.79 -11.72 -22.91
C PRO A 287 -3.62 -13.12 -22.33
N MET A 288 -2.55 -13.33 -21.54
CA MET A 288 -2.23 -14.62 -20.92
C MET A 288 -3.09 -14.94 -19.70
N ASP A 289 -3.82 -13.96 -19.15
CA ASP A 289 -4.66 -14.12 -17.97
C ASP A 289 -5.87 -13.16 -17.98
N TYR A 290 -6.80 -13.43 -17.06
CA TYR A 290 -8.03 -12.65 -16.92
C TYR A 290 -7.77 -11.19 -16.56
N ALA A 291 -6.82 -10.92 -15.66
CA ALA A 291 -6.49 -9.56 -15.22
C ALA A 291 -5.97 -8.70 -16.38
N THR A 292 -5.09 -9.25 -17.20
CA THR A 292 -4.52 -8.63 -18.40
C THR A 292 -5.60 -8.40 -19.44
N LYS A 293 -6.48 -9.40 -19.69
CA LYS A 293 -7.63 -9.24 -20.58
C LYS A 293 -8.51 -8.07 -20.14
N LYS A 294 -8.85 -7.99 -18.85
CA LYS A 294 -9.67 -6.91 -18.29
C LYS A 294 -8.97 -5.55 -18.34
N LEU A 295 -7.67 -5.50 -18.09
CA LEU A 295 -6.88 -4.28 -18.23
C LEU A 295 -6.90 -3.80 -19.69
N GLN A 296 -6.70 -4.68 -20.67
CA GLN A 296 -6.81 -4.32 -22.09
C GLN A 296 -8.22 -3.81 -22.44
N GLU A 297 -9.28 -4.49 -22.00
CA GLU A 297 -10.67 -4.05 -22.20
C GLU A 297 -10.91 -2.65 -21.63
N MET A 298 -10.45 -2.38 -20.41
CA MET A 298 -10.57 -1.07 -19.76
C MET A 298 -9.80 0.01 -20.53
N ILE A 299 -8.57 -0.25 -20.96
CA ILE A 299 -7.78 0.73 -21.72
C ILE A 299 -8.43 1.00 -23.09
N ARG A 300 -8.96 -0.02 -23.78
CA ARG A 300 -9.71 0.18 -25.04
C ARG A 300 -10.94 1.06 -24.81
N LEU A 301 -11.68 0.85 -23.72
CA LEU A 301 -12.83 1.68 -23.37
C LEU A 301 -12.41 3.13 -23.05
N MET A 302 -11.36 3.31 -22.24
CA MET A 302 -10.81 4.63 -21.92
C MET A 302 -10.43 5.40 -23.18
N LYS A 303 -9.74 4.74 -24.12
CA LYS A 303 -9.39 5.32 -25.43
C LYS A 303 -10.64 5.63 -26.26
N LYS A 304 -11.57 4.68 -26.41
CA LYS A 304 -12.82 4.85 -27.19
C LYS A 304 -13.67 6.01 -26.68
N ARG A 305 -13.69 6.23 -25.37
CA ARG A 305 -14.46 7.30 -24.71
C ARG A 305 -13.66 8.60 -24.50
N ASN A 306 -12.41 8.66 -25.01
CA ASN A 306 -11.50 9.80 -24.81
C ASN A 306 -11.38 10.23 -23.34
N LEU A 307 -11.29 9.26 -22.43
CA LEU A 307 -11.15 9.55 -21.01
C LEU A 307 -9.79 10.22 -20.75
N PRO A 308 -9.72 11.25 -19.89
CA PRO A 308 -8.50 11.98 -19.62
C PRO A 308 -7.55 11.12 -18.80
N ALA A 309 -6.70 10.36 -19.48
CA ALA A 309 -5.68 9.51 -18.88
C ALA A 309 -4.38 9.50 -19.70
N ALA A 310 -3.26 9.40 -19.02
CA ALA A 310 -1.94 9.26 -19.61
C ALA A 310 -1.38 7.87 -19.36
N PHE A 311 -0.80 7.27 -20.41
CA PHE A 311 -0.10 5.99 -20.36
C PHE A 311 1.38 6.26 -20.55
N LYS A 312 2.18 6.08 -19.49
CA LYS A 312 3.63 6.22 -19.56
C LYS A 312 4.25 4.84 -19.51
N CYS A 313 4.97 4.46 -20.56
CA CYS A 313 5.66 3.17 -20.66
C CYS A 313 7.14 3.39 -20.44
N TYR A 314 7.75 2.48 -19.69
CA TYR A 314 9.17 2.51 -19.35
C TYR A 314 9.78 1.15 -19.60
N TRP A 315 11.03 1.09 -20.04
CA TRP A 315 11.74 -0.19 -20.18
C TRP A 315 11.91 -0.88 -18.82
N ASN A 316 11.70 -2.19 -18.77
CA ASN A 316 11.89 -2.97 -17.56
C ASN A 316 13.31 -3.58 -17.55
N TYR A 317 14.28 -2.79 -17.09
CA TYR A 317 15.70 -3.16 -17.09
C TYR A 317 16.00 -4.47 -16.34
N GLN A 318 15.22 -4.82 -15.31
CA GLN A 318 15.35 -6.08 -14.57
C GLN A 318 15.11 -7.34 -15.43
N LYS A 319 14.56 -7.17 -16.64
CA LYS A 319 14.21 -8.25 -17.57
C LYS A 319 14.83 -8.06 -18.96
N ILE A 320 15.68 -7.05 -19.18
CA ILE A 320 16.24 -6.78 -20.51
C ILE A 320 17.31 -7.81 -20.92
N ASP A 321 18.01 -8.42 -19.97
CA ASP A 321 19.06 -9.41 -20.27
C ASP A 321 18.53 -10.80 -20.68
N SER A 322 17.20 -11.02 -20.66
CA SER A 322 16.60 -12.21 -21.29
C SER A 322 16.53 -12.02 -22.81
N LEU A 323 17.65 -12.33 -23.46
CA LEU A 323 17.96 -12.26 -24.89
C LEU A 323 16.91 -12.95 -25.80
N SER A 324 15.82 -12.24 -26.10
CA SER A 324 15.06 -12.44 -27.33
C SER A 324 14.66 -11.07 -27.88
N ASN A 325 15.11 -10.73 -29.08
CA ASN A 325 14.80 -9.45 -29.74
C ASN A 325 13.29 -9.22 -29.98
N ASP A 326 12.46 -10.25 -29.77
CA ASP A 326 11.03 -10.21 -30.04
C ASP A 326 10.15 -9.88 -28.81
N ASN A 327 10.71 -9.88 -27.59
CA ASN A 327 9.92 -9.65 -26.37
C ASN A 327 10.15 -8.26 -25.77
N LEU A 328 9.11 -7.43 -25.80
CA LEU A 328 9.10 -6.10 -25.17
C LEU A 328 8.81 -6.22 -23.66
N TYR A 329 9.81 -5.96 -22.82
CA TYR A 329 9.64 -5.87 -21.36
C TYR A 329 9.51 -4.42 -20.90
N TYR A 330 8.37 -4.08 -20.32
CA TYR A 330 8.10 -2.71 -19.88
C TYR A 330 7.30 -2.65 -18.57
N LYS A 331 7.37 -1.48 -17.92
CA LYS A 331 6.49 -1.05 -16.83
C LYS A 331 5.58 0.05 -17.37
N MET A 332 4.27 -0.05 -17.14
CA MET A 332 3.30 0.95 -17.57
C MET A 332 2.68 1.64 -16.37
N VAL A 333 2.82 2.96 -16.31
CA VAL A 333 2.14 3.82 -15.34
C VAL A 333 0.93 4.45 -16.02
N ILE A 334 -0.25 4.22 -15.44
CA ILE A 334 -1.52 4.79 -15.91
C ILE A 334 -1.92 5.91 -14.95
N HIS A 335 -1.91 7.15 -15.44
CA HIS A 335 -2.37 8.30 -14.68
C HIS A 335 -3.77 8.70 -15.17
N VAL A 336 -4.78 8.50 -14.33
CA VAL A 336 -6.13 9.00 -14.54
C VAL A 336 -6.24 10.43 -14.01
N HIS A 337 -6.53 11.40 -14.87
CA HIS A 337 -6.59 12.82 -14.47
C HIS A 337 -7.93 13.22 -13.83
N LYS A 338 -9.02 12.49 -14.11
CA LYS A 338 -10.34 12.71 -13.52
C LYS A 338 -11.03 11.37 -13.24
N ASP A 339 -11.31 11.10 -11.98
CA ASP A 339 -11.98 9.89 -11.49
C ASP A 339 -13.49 9.89 -11.78
N SER A 340 -14.09 11.07 -11.99
CA SER A 340 -15.53 11.23 -12.30
C SER A 340 -15.98 10.41 -13.51
N ALA A 341 -15.07 10.14 -14.45
CA ALA A 341 -15.31 9.25 -15.57
C ALA A 341 -15.62 7.81 -15.15
N PHE A 342 -14.95 7.27 -14.12
CA PHE A 342 -15.18 5.91 -13.64
C PHE A 342 -16.56 5.77 -12.97
N ARG A 343 -17.08 6.83 -12.35
CA ARG A 343 -18.47 6.85 -11.85
C ARG A 343 -19.47 6.84 -13.00
N ARG A 344 -19.23 7.66 -14.03
CA ARG A 344 -20.12 7.79 -15.20
C ARG A 344 -20.22 6.49 -16.01
N TYR A 345 -19.13 5.74 -16.13
CA TYR A 345 -19.05 4.52 -16.94
C TYR A 345 -18.94 3.24 -16.10
N GLN A 346 -19.36 3.28 -14.84
CA GLN A 346 -19.21 2.15 -13.91
C GLN A 346 -19.85 0.85 -14.44
N GLN A 347 -21.00 0.94 -15.10
CA GLN A 347 -21.66 -0.24 -15.70
C GLN A 347 -20.88 -0.80 -16.89
N GLU A 348 -20.25 0.05 -17.70
CA GLU A 348 -19.43 -0.36 -18.86
C GLU A 348 -18.06 -0.92 -18.43
N MET A 349 -17.60 -0.60 -17.22
CA MET A 349 -16.31 -1.01 -16.66
C MET A 349 -16.39 -2.21 -15.71
N ARG A 350 -17.59 -2.66 -15.32
CA ARG A 350 -17.81 -3.89 -14.52
C ARG A 350 -17.73 -5.13 -15.41
#